data_AF-A0A964YFJ7-F1
#
_entry.id   AF-A0A964YFJ7-F1
#
_cell.length_a   1.000
_cell.length_b   1.000
_cell.length_c   1.000
_cell.angle_alpha   90.00
_cell.angle_beta   90.00
_cell.angle_gamma   90.00
#
_symmetry.space_group_name_H-M   'P 1'
#
loop_
_entity.id
_entity.type
_entity.pdbx_description
1 polymer ?
#
loop_
_entity_poly.entity_id
_entity_poly.type
_entity_poly.pdbx_seq_one_letter_code
_entity_poly.pdbx_strand_id
1 'polypeptide(L)'
;MTITHTSNAFLQVQNSSLYGIFAWSQRAAQVISTKSWLMAIEIFVDPTSVLDAYDRFQASKNVIIEDTTKVELAPYKTILETETGILLVADQTITLFGRGFRSFIEKSDQFQLSSFSHYSHLILPYLFSQIPLEDDIKTITNVNDFKELVEQLAEIGFLSPATGTIDWGDLKKTAPICQAFGLTRGTPVDRYYLSQFIHEVRSQVCGNILEIGGTPKDKDFYEFSSHCSYRILNLEPGPGVDICGDVHDASVLDPNSIDSILIFNVLEHCYAPWKAIENIHTWLKPGGKCFAMVPNAIRLHATPMDYWRPLPDAFKWMFQCFSEYQLFIYGNPITVIASYHGIAVEELTVSELNAFHPDYPVATCIVARK
;
A
#
# COMPACT_ATOMS: atom_id res chain seq x y z
N MET A 1 14.72 -10.29 -24.13
CA MET A 1 13.85 -11.15 -23.31
C MET A 1 12.41 -10.83 -23.69
N THR A 2 11.54 -11.82 -23.79
CA THR A 2 10.11 -11.57 -23.98
C THR A 2 9.57 -10.95 -22.70
N ILE A 3 9.03 -9.73 -22.75
CA ILE A 3 8.52 -9.04 -21.56
C ILE A 3 7.37 -9.86 -20.97
N THR A 4 7.54 -10.31 -19.73
CA THR A 4 6.52 -11.01 -18.94
C THR A 4 5.69 -9.98 -18.18
N HIS A 5 4.37 -10.11 -18.27
CA HIS A 5 3.43 -9.24 -17.55
C HIS A 5 2.77 -10.02 -16.41
N THR A 6 2.31 -9.28 -15.40
CA THR A 6 1.46 -9.77 -14.32
C THR A 6 0.39 -8.73 -13.99
N SER A 7 -0.75 -9.19 -13.49
CA SER A 7 -1.86 -8.35 -13.08
C SER A 7 -1.58 -7.57 -11.81
N ASN A 8 -2.14 -6.37 -11.75
CA ASN A 8 -2.12 -5.49 -10.58
C ASN A 8 -3.40 -4.64 -10.56
N ALA A 9 -4.55 -5.28 -10.46
CA ALA A 9 -5.85 -4.63 -10.59
C ALA A 9 -6.67 -4.76 -9.30
N PHE A 10 -7.22 -3.64 -8.82
CA PHE A 10 -8.30 -3.64 -7.82
C PHE A 10 -9.62 -3.39 -8.53
N LEU A 11 -10.58 -4.28 -8.37
CA LEU A 11 -11.89 -4.23 -9.02
C LEU A 11 -12.98 -3.99 -7.97
N GLN A 12 -13.90 -3.07 -8.24
CA GLN A 12 -14.97 -2.71 -7.32
C GLN A 12 -16.25 -2.38 -8.11
N VAL A 13 -17.39 -2.83 -7.59
CA VAL A 13 -18.70 -2.43 -8.11
C VAL A 13 -19.18 -1.20 -7.36
N GLN A 14 -19.60 -0.17 -8.11
CA GLN A 14 -20.26 1.02 -7.57
C GLN A 14 -21.40 1.42 -8.51
N ASN A 15 -22.58 1.77 -7.98
CA ASN A 15 -23.72 2.20 -8.79
C ASN A 15 -24.02 1.26 -9.99
N SER A 16 -23.99 -0.06 -9.76
CA SER A 16 -24.22 -1.12 -10.77
C SER A 16 -23.22 -1.13 -11.95
N SER A 17 -22.09 -0.43 -11.83
CA SER A 17 -21.00 -0.43 -12.81
C SER A 17 -19.75 -1.02 -12.19
N LEU A 18 -18.94 -1.69 -13.02
CA LEU A 18 -17.65 -2.22 -12.60
C LEU A 18 -16.55 -1.21 -12.87
N TYR A 19 -15.72 -0.96 -11.85
CA TYR A 19 -14.58 -0.08 -11.94
C TYR A 19 -13.31 -0.83 -11.58
N GLY A 20 -12.22 -0.52 -12.28
CA GLY A 20 -10.89 -0.71 -11.74
C GLY A 20 -10.45 0.54 -11.00
N ILE A 21 -10.11 0.38 -9.74
CA ILE A 21 -9.70 1.44 -8.82
C ILE A 21 -8.19 1.37 -8.57
N PHE A 22 -7.58 2.49 -8.19
CA PHE A 22 -6.13 2.64 -8.11
C PHE A 22 -5.65 2.69 -6.65
N ALA A 23 -6.10 1.75 -5.83
CA ALA A 23 -5.82 1.72 -4.39
C ALA A 23 -6.17 3.06 -3.70
N TRP A 24 -5.24 3.64 -2.95
CA TRP A 24 -5.36 4.96 -2.32
C TRP A 24 -4.97 6.14 -3.24
N SER A 25 -4.93 5.92 -4.55
CA SER A 25 -4.66 7.00 -5.52
C SER A 25 -5.85 7.94 -5.66
N GLN A 26 -5.56 9.21 -5.94
CA GLN A 26 -6.57 10.22 -6.29
C GLN A 26 -6.99 10.15 -7.77
N ARG A 27 -6.44 9.19 -8.53
CA ARG A 27 -6.82 8.97 -9.93
C ARG A 27 -8.29 8.55 -10.01
N ALA A 28 -9.01 9.13 -10.96
CA ALA A 28 -10.38 8.70 -11.26
C ALA A 28 -10.41 7.21 -11.57
N ALA A 29 -11.39 6.51 -11.00
CA ALA A 29 -11.60 5.10 -11.28
C ALA A 29 -11.86 4.88 -12.78
N GLN A 30 -11.34 3.79 -13.32
CA GLN A 30 -11.52 3.43 -14.73
C GLN A 30 -12.72 2.50 -14.85
N VAL A 31 -13.72 2.90 -15.64
CA VAL A 31 -14.86 2.02 -15.96
C VAL A 31 -14.34 0.82 -16.74
N ILE A 32 -14.71 -0.38 -16.32
CA ILE A 32 -14.49 -1.62 -17.06
C ILE A 32 -15.81 -1.97 -17.73
N SER A 33 -15.84 -1.87 -19.06
CA SER A 33 -17.05 -2.06 -19.85
C SER A 33 -17.07 -3.36 -20.66
N THR A 34 -15.95 -4.08 -20.75
CA THR A 34 -15.81 -5.24 -21.64
C THR A 34 -15.39 -6.50 -20.89
N LYS A 35 -15.82 -7.66 -21.39
CA LYS A 35 -15.45 -8.97 -20.79
C LYS A 35 -14.01 -9.37 -21.10
N SER A 36 -13.45 -8.95 -22.24
CA SER A 36 -12.06 -9.24 -22.60
C SER A 36 -11.05 -8.72 -21.57
N TRP A 37 -11.32 -7.56 -20.97
CA TRP A 37 -10.49 -6.97 -19.92
C TRP A 37 -10.41 -7.87 -18.70
N LEU A 38 -11.56 -8.33 -18.20
CA LEU A 38 -11.61 -9.24 -17.04
C LEU A 38 -10.85 -10.54 -17.32
N MET A 39 -11.05 -11.10 -18.50
CA MET A 39 -10.41 -12.34 -18.91
C MET A 39 -8.89 -12.18 -19.04
N ALA A 40 -8.41 -11.08 -19.62
CA ALA A 40 -6.98 -10.78 -19.69
C ALA A 40 -6.37 -10.54 -18.29
N ILE A 41 -7.03 -9.74 -17.44
CA ILE A 41 -6.61 -9.52 -16.04
C ILE A 41 -6.49 -10.85 -15.29
N GLU A 42 -7.39 -11.81 -15.52
CA GLU A 42 -7.31 -13.13 -14.88
C GLU A 42 -6.16 -13.99 -15.42
N ILE A 43 -5.93 -14.00 -16.73
CA ILE A 43 -4.85 -14.77 -17.37
C ILE A 43 -3.47 -14.33 -16.88
N PHE A 44 -3.28 -13.05 -16.62
CA PHE A 44 -2.03 -12.48 -16.10
C PHE A 44 -1.91 -12.53 -14.57
N VAL A 45 -2.82 -13.23 -13.86
CA VAL A 45 -2.59 -13.59 -12.44
C VAL A 45 -1.23 -14.26 -12.30
N ASP A 46 -0.99 -15.28 -13.13
CA ASP A 46 0.31 -15.94 -13.25
C ASP A 46 1.20 -15.15 -14.22
N PRO A 47 2.43 -14.74 -13.82
CA PRO A 47 3.35 -14.06 -14.70
C PRO A 47 3.59 -14.83 -15.99
N THR A 48 3.36 -14.19 -17.14
CA THR A 48 3.42 -14.88 -18.43
C THR A 48 3.77 -13.93 -19.57
N SER A 49 4.27 -14.48 -20.67
CA SER A 49 4.52 -13.70 -21.89
C SER A 49 3.20 -13.39 -22.60
N VAL A 50 3.17 -12.34 -23.42
CA VAL A 50 1.97 -11.97 -24.20
C VAL A 50 1.54 -13.08 -25.16
N LEU A 51 2.49 -13.85 -25.70
CA LEU A 51 2.20 -14.96 -26.61
C LEU A 51 1.53 -16.12 -25.87
N ASP A 52 2.09 -16.54 -24.74
CA ASP A 52 1.52 -17.62 -23.94
C ASP A 52 0.16 -17.22 -23.34
N ALA A 53 0.00 -15.95 -22.94
CA ALA A 53 -1.27 -15.39 -22.50
C ALA A 53 -2.33 -15.42 -23.61
N TYR A 54 -1.95 -15.13 -24.86
CA TYR A 54 -2.86 -15.22 -26.00
C TYR A 54 -3.36 -16.65 -26.23
N ASP A 55 -2.47 -17.65 -26.13
CA ASP A 55 -2.87 -19.06 -26.26
C ASP A 55 -3.86 -19.47 -25.16
N ARG A 56 -3.63 -19.03 -23.91
CA ARG A 56 -4.58 -19.21 -22.79
C ARG A 56 -5.90 -18.50 -23.06
N PHE A 57 -5.87 -17.28 -23.58
CA PHE A 57 -7.06 -16.52 -23.93
C PHE A 57 -7.92 -17.26 -24.95
N GLN A 58 -7.32 -17.80 -26.02
CA GLN A 58 -8.05 -18.56 -27.03
C GLN A 58 -8.63 -19.87 -26.45
N ALA A 59 -7.86 -20.58 -25.61
CA ALA A 59 -8.33 -21.81 -24.98
C ALA A 59 -9.56 -21.56 -24.09
N SER A 60 -9.56 -20.46 -23.33
CA SER A 60 -10.64 -20.13 -22.39
C SER A 60 -11.94 -19.66 -23.05
N LYS A 61 -11.95 -19.28 -24.33
CA LYS A 61 -13.17 -18.86 -25.06
C LYS A 61 -14.28 -19.93 -25.09
N ASN A 62 -13.89 -21.21 -24.99
CA ASN A 62 -14.80 -22.34 -25.09
C ASN A 62 -15.00 -23.06 -23.75
N VAL A 63 -14.46 -22.52 -22.65
CA VAL A 63 -14.56 -23.15 -21.33
C VAL A 63 -15.92 -22.82 -20.71
N ILE A 64 -16.49 -23.79 -20.00
CA ILE A 64 -17.71 -23.62 -19.20
C ILE A 64 -17.33 -23.86 -17.75
N ILE A 65 -17.72 -22.93 -16.88
CA ILE A 65 -17.53 -23.08 -15.43
C ILE A 65 -18.48 -24.18 -14.93
N GLU A 66 -17.93 -25.14 -14.20
CA GLU A 66 -18.67 -26.23 -13.58
C GLU A 66 -19.71 -25.71 -12.58
N ASP A 67 -20.87 -26.35 -12.50
CA ASP A 67 -21.94 -25.92 -11.59
C ASP A 67 -21.53 -25.99 -10.11
N THR A 68 -20.66 -26.94 -9.76
CA THR A 68 -20.01 -27.04 -8.44
C THR A 68 -19.23 -25.76 -8.10
N THR A 69 -18.37 -25.31 -9.01
CA THR A 69 -17.61 -24.06 -8.86
C THR A 69 -18.53 -22.84 -8.74
N LYS A 70 -19.63 -22.80 -9.50
CA LYS A 70 -20.61 -21.70 -9.41
C LYS A 70 -21.25 -21.59 -8.03
N VAL A 71 -21.59 -22.73 -7.42
CA VAL A 71 -22.17 -22.80 -6.06
C VAL A 71 -21.16 -22.31 -5.02
N GLU A 72 -19.91 -22.73 -5.12
CA GLU A 72 -18.84 -22.31 -4.20
C GLU A 72 -18.52 -20.81 -4.32
N LEU A 73 -18.66 -20.23 -5.52
CA LEU A 73 -18.40 -18.81 -5.75
C LEU A 73 -19.58 -17.88 -5.40
N ALA A 74 -20.79 -18.42 -5.24
CA ALA A 74 -22.00 -17.63 -5.02
C ALA A 74 -21.92 -16.68 -3.80
N PRO A 75 -21.37 -17.08 -2.63
CA PRO A 75 -21.26 -16.18 -1.49
C PRO A 75 -20.36 -14.96 -1.76
N TYR A 76 -19.26 -15.13 -2.49
CA TYR A 76 -18.30 -14.07 -2.80
C TYR A 76 -18.88 -13.06 -3.80
N LYS A 77 -19.71 -13.53 -4.72
CA LYS A 77 -20.45 -12.70 -5.66
C LYS A 77 -21.35 -11.71 -4.91
N THR A 78 -22.07 -12.16 -3.88
CA THR A 78 -22.90 -11.30 -3.03
C THR A 78 -22.08 -10.25 -2.27
N ILE A 79 -20.87 -10.60 -1.82
CA ILE A 79 -19.97 -9.62 -1.17
C ILE A 79 -19.51 -8.55 -2.17
N LEU A 80 -19.19 -8.93 -3.40
CA LEU A 80 -18.78 -8.00 -4.47
C LEU A 80 -19.92 -7.09 -4.96
N GLU A 81 -21.18 -7.47 -4.74
CA GLU A 81 -22.34 -6.61 -5.00
C GLU A 81 -22.47 -5.48 -3.98
N THR A 82 -21.83 -5.60 -2.81
CA THR A 82 -21.75 -4.49 -1.87
C THR A 82 -20.80 -3.42 -2.39
N GLU A 83 -21.09 -2.14 -2.14
CA GLU A 83 -20.21 -1.03 -2.55
C GLU A 83 -18.85 -1.05 -1.82
N THR A 84 -18.69 -1.90 -0.81
CA THR A 84 -17.46 -2.03 -0.03
C THR A 84 -16.55 -3.17 -0.50
N GLY A 85 -17.06 -4.13 -1.27
CA GLY A 85 -16.29 -5.29 -1.72
C GLY A 85 -15.25 -4.90 -2.77
N ILE A 86 -13.98 -5.24 -2.54
CA ILE A 86 -12.87 -5.00 -3.49
C ILE A 86 -12.21 -6.33 -3.84
N LEU A 87 -12.05 -6.63 -5.12
CA LEU A 87 -11.27 -7.78 -5.59
C LEU A 87 -9.89 -7.33 -6.04
N LEU A 88 -8.83 -7.89 -5.47
CA LEU A 88 -7.45 -7.70 -5.92
C LEU A 88 -7.00 -8.89 -6.75
N VAL A 89 -6.45 -8.59 -7.92
CA VAL A 89 -5.81 -9.52 -8.82
C VAL A 89 -4.35 -9.11 -8.95
N ALA A 90 -3.48 -9.73 -8.16
CA ALA A 90 -2.05 -9.43 -8.12
C ALA A 90 -1.24 -10.58 -7.49
N ASP A 91 0.05 -10.64 -7.81
CA ASP A 91 1.03 -11.54 -7.19
C ASP A 91 0.58 -13.01 -7.16
N GLN A 92 0.18 -13.55 -8.32
CA GLN A 92 -0.32 -14.93 -8.44
C GLN A 92 -1.57 -15.24 -7.60
N THR A 93 -2.29 -14.21 -7.13
CA THR A 93 -3.49 -14.37 -6.33
C THR A 93 -4.69 -13.59 -6.85
N ILE A 94 -5.87 -14.13 -6.56
CA ILE A 94 -7.16 -13.42 -6.62
C ILE A 94 -7.69 -13.37 -5.19
N THR A 95 -7.73 -12.17 -4.62
CA THR A 95 -8.12 -11.96 -3.21
C THR A 95 -9.32 -11.03 -3.13
N LEU A 96 -10.39 -11.48 -2.47
CA LEU A 96 -11.54 -10.64 -2.14
C LEU A 96 -11.37 -9.99 -0.77
N PHE A 97 -11.52 -8.67 -0.71
CA PHE A 97 -11.58 -7.84 0.47
C PHE A 97 -13.03 -7.46 0.78
N GLY A 98 -13.65 -8.15 1.73
CA GLY A 98 -15.07 -7.95 2.05
C GLY A 98 -15.42 -6.60 2.66
N ARG A 99 -14.46 -5.94 3.32
CA ARG A 99 -14.60 -4.60 3.90
C ARG A 99 -13.68 -3.57 3.24
N GLY A 100 -13.44 -3.72 1.94
CA GLY A 100 -12.59 -2.85 1.14
C GLY A 100 -11.14 -2.81 1.62
N PHE A 101 -10.44 -1.68 1.45
CA PHE A 101 -9.03 -1.55 1.83
C PHE A 101 -8.75 -1.79 3.32
N ARG A 102 -9.75 -1.74 4.19
CA ARG A 102 -9.57 -2.13 5.60
C ARG A 102 -9.22 -3.61 5.72
N SER A 103 -9.89 -4.48 4.96
CA SER A 103 -9.57 -5.91 4.92
C SER A 103 -8.15 -6.15 4.40
N PHE A 104 -7.62 -5.29 3.52
CA PHE A 104 -6.23 -5.37 3.05
C PHE A 104 -5.22 -5.27 4.22
N ILE A 105 -5.43 -4.32 5.14
CA ILE A 105 -4.52 -4.04 6.27
C ILE A 105 -4.78 -5.03 7.43
N GLU A 106 -6.05 -5.24 7.79
CA GLU A 106 -6.41 -6.00 8.98
C GLU A 106 -6.37 -7.52 8.74
N LYS A 107 -6.35 -7.98 7.47
CA LYS A 107 -6.47 -9.39 7.03
C LYS A 107 -7.78 -10.10 7.40
N SER A 108 -8.68 -9.44 8.12
CA SER A 108 -10.06 -9.88 8.34
C SER A 108 -10.89 -9.79 7.05
N ASP A 109 -11.81 -10.73 6.84
CA ASP A 109 -12.69 -10.77 5.65
C ASP A 109 -11.89 -10.74 4.32
N GLN A 110 -10.72 -11.41 4.33
CA GLN A 110 -9.96 -11.74 3.14
C GLN A 110 -10.33 -13.15 2.68
N PHE A 111 -10.67 -13.31 1.41
CA PHE A 111 -10.97 -14.61 0.82
C PHE A 111 -10.08 -14.86 -0.39
N GLN A 112 -9.30 -15.95 -0.35
CA GLN A 112 -8.45 -16.37 -1.46
C GLN A 112 -9.26 -17.18 -2.47
N LEU A 113 -9.32 -16.70 -3.71
CA LEU A 113 -10.08 -17.28 -4.81
C LEU A 113 -9.19 -17.85 -5.92
N SER A 114 -7.86 -17.79 -5.76
CA SER A 114 -6.87 -18.20 -6.77
C SER A 114 -7.06 -19.64 -7.27
N SER A 115 -7.47 -20.56 -6.38
CA SER A 115 -7.71 -21.97 -6.72
C SER A 115 -8.79 -22.16 -7.79
N PHE A 116 -9.72 -21.21 -7.93
CA PHE A 116 -10.76 -21.26 -8.96
C PHE A 116 -10.27 -20.81 -10.34
N SER A 117 -9.26 -19.95 -10.39
CA SER A 117 -8.78 -19.30 -11.62
C SER A 117 -7.98 -20.26 -12.51
N HIS A 118 -7.11 -21.09 -11.92
CA HIS A 118 -6.11 -21.89 -12.64
C HIS A 118 -6.68 -22.90 -13.66
N TYR A 119 -8.00 -23.15 -13.67
CA TYR A 119 -8.63 -24.11 -14.59
C TYR A 119 -9.43 -23.49 -15.73
N SER A 120 -9.92 -22.25 -15.60
CA SER A 120 -10.85 -21.68 -16.59
C SER A 120 -10.52 -20.28 -17.08
N HIS A 121 -9.80 -19.46 -16.30
CA HIS A 121 -9.64 -18.02 -16.53
C HIS A 121 -10.96 -17.29 -16.86
N LEU A 122 -12.07 -17.76 -16.30
CA LEU A 122 -13.42 -17.20 -16.47
C LEU A 122 -14.07 -16.81 -15.14
N ILE A 123 -13.32 -16.85 -14.04
CA ILE A 123 -13.84 -16.56 -12.70
C ILE A 123 -14.20 -15.09 -12.58
N LEU A 124 -13.38 -14.16 -13.07
CA LEU A 124 -13.67 -12.73 -13.05
C LEU A 124 -14.92 -12.41 -13.90
N PRO A 125 -15.03 -12.83 -15.18
CA PRO A 125 -16.26 -12.68 -15.94
C PRO A 125 -17.51 -13.26 -15.24
N TYR A 126 -17.36 -14.37 -14.52
CA TYR A 126 -18.46 -14.98 -13.77
C TYR A 126 -18.84 -14.19 -12.51
N LEU A 127 -17.87 -13.80 -11.69
CA LEU A 127 -18.11 -13.02 -10.47
C LEU A 127 -18.83 -11.71 -10.77
N PHE A 128 -18.52 -11.08 -11.91
CA PHE A 128 -19.15 -9.82 -12.34
C PHE A 128 -20.27 -9.99 -13.38
N SER A 129 -20.80 -11.19 -13.56
CA SER A 129 -21.81 -11.49 -14.60
C SER A 129 -23.15 -10.76 -14.45
N GLN A 130 -23.48 -10.20 -13.28
CA GLN A 130 -24.66 -9.33 -13.12
C GLN A 130 -24.44 -7.92 -13.67
N ILE A 131 -23.19 -7.52 -13.92
CA ILE A 131 -22.85 -6.22 -14.49
C ILE A 131 -22.98 -6.31 -16.02
N PRO A 132 -23.67 -5.35 -16.67
CA PRO A 132 -23.89 -5.38 -18.11
C PRO A 132 -22.60 -4.99 -18.87
N LEU A 133 -21.66 -5.93 -18.98
CA LEU A 133 -20.43 -5.79 -19.74
C LEU A 133 -20.64 -6.20 -21.19
N GLU A 134 -20.06 -5.45 -22.12
CA GLU A 134 -19.99 -5.78 -23.54
C GLU A 134 -19.20 -7.09 -23.73
N ASP A 135 -19.78 -8.00 -24.50
CA ASP A 135 -19.13 -9.26 -24.86
C ASP A 135 -18.31 -9.09 -26.14
N ASP A 136 -17.10 -8.56 -25.98
CA ASP A 136 -16.14 -8.29 -27.04
C ASP A 136 -15.12 -9.42 -27.23
N ILE A 137 -15.23 -10.54 -26.51
CA ILE A 137 -14.24 -11.63 -26.55
C ILE A 137 -14.03 -12.16 -27.99
N LYS A 138 -15.08 -12.13 -28.81
CA LYS A 138 -15.04 -12.56 -30.21
C LYS A 138 -14.35 -11.57 -31.14
N THR A 139 -14.20 -10.30 -30.74
CA THR A 139 -13.51 -9.28 -31.55
C THR A 139 -11.99 -9.44 -31.53
N ILE A 140 -11.45 -10.10 -30.50
CA ILE A 140 -10.02 -10.43 -30.38
C ILE A 140 -9.73 -11.72 -31.16
N THR A 141 -9.39 -11.55 -32.43
CA THR A 141 -9.27 -12.65 -33.40
C THR A 141 -7.84 -13.14 -33.59
N ASN A 142 -6.86 -12.27 -33.33
CA ASN A 142 -5.45 -12.56 -33.54
C ASN A 142 -4.57 -12.01 -32.40
N VAL A 143 -3.28 -12.34 -32.43
CA VAL A 143 -2.32 -11.96 -31.38
C VAL A 143 -2.06 -10.45 -31.30
N ASN A 144 -2.25 -9.70 -32.39
CA ASN A 144 -2.07 -8.25 -32.37
C ASN A 144 -3.25 -7.57 -31.68
N ASP A 145 -4.50 -8.00 -31.93
CA ASP A 145 -5.67 -7.52 -31.19
C ASP A 145 -5.47 -7.71 -29.67
N PHE A 146 -4.92 -8.87 -29.28
CA PHE A 146 -4.63 -9.17 -27.88
C PHE A 146 -3.47 -8.34 -27.32
N LYS A 147 -2.43 -8.05 -28.12
CA LYS A 147 -1.35 -7.13 -27.72
C LYS A 147 -1.88 -5.73 -27.46
N GLU A 148 -2.76 -5.20 -28.31
CA GLU A 148 -3.38 -3.90 -28.11
C GLU A 148 -4.18 -3.87 -26.79
N LEU A 149 -4.93 -4.92 -26.48
CA LEU A 149 -5.60 -5.08 -25.18
C LEU A 149 -4.60 -5.05 -24.02
N VAL A 150 -3.50 -5.81 -24.11
CA VAL A 150 -2.46 -5.86 -23.07
C VAL A 150 -1.79 -4.50 -22.89
N GLU A 151 -1.48 -3.80 -23.99
CA GLU A 151 -0.89 -2.47 -23.97
C GLU A 151 -1.82 -1.45 -23.30
N GLN A 152 -3.12 -1.47 -23.63
CA GLN A 152 -4.13 -0.64 -22.97
C GLN A 152 -4.20 -0.91 -21.46
N LEU A 153 -4.28 -2.17 -21.06
CA LEU A 153 -4.32 -2.54 -19.65
C LEU A 153 -3.03 -2.16 -18.91
N ALA A 154 -1.87 -2.28 -19.57
CA ALA A 154 -0.58 -1.87 -19.01
C ALA A 154 -0.44 -0.34 -18.90
N GLU A 155 -0.91 0.42 -19.89
CA GLU A 155 -0.92 1.89 -19.87
C GLU A 155 -1.82 2.43 -18.76
N ILE A 156 -2.97 1.78 -18.54
CA ILE A 156 -3.88 2.11 -17.45
C ILE A 156 -3.29 1.69 -16.09
N GLY A 157 -2.44 0.66 -16.06
CA GLY A 157 -1.79 0.15 -14.85
C GLY A 157 -2.51 -1.03 -14.19
N PHE A 158 -3.33 -1.76 -14.95
CA PHE A 158 -3.92 -3.04 -14.53
C PHE A 158 -3.01 -4.22 -14.81
N LEU A 159 -2.05 -4.06 -15.73
CA LEU A 159 -0.92 -4.97 -15.93
C LEU A 159 0.40 -4.25 -15.65
N SER A 160 1.38 -4.98 -15.15
CA SER A 160 2.74 -4.48 -14.87
C SER A 160 3.78 -5.53 -15.29
N PRO A 161 5.07 -5.17 -15.44
CA PRO A 161 6.13 -6.16 -15.57
C PRO A 161 6.13 -7.12 -14.38
N ALA A 162 6.43 -8.39 -14.65
CA ALA A 162 6.57 -9.39 -13.61
C ALA A 162 7.61 -8.98 -12.55
N THR A 163 7.43 -9.46 -11.32
CA THR A 163 8.36 -9.22 -10.21
C THR A 163 9.77 -9.68 -10.59
N GLY A 164 10.77 -8.82 -10.38
CA GLY A 164 12.17 -9.11 -10.71
C GLY A 164 12.54 -9.06 -12.19
N THR A 165 11.62 -8.61 -13.08
CA THR A 165 11.91 -8.44 -14.52
C THR A 165 11.89 -6.98 -14.98
N ILE A 166 11.96 -6.03 -14.05
CA ILE A 166 11.95 -4.59 -14.36
C ILE A 166 13.22 -4.25 -15.15
N ASP A 167 13.04 -3.75 -16.37
CA ASP A 167 14.10 -3.09 -17.13
C ASP A 167 14.00 -1.57 -16.87
N TRP A 168 15.10 -0.82 -16.93
CA TRP A 168 15.09 0.65 -16.83
C TRP A 168 14.17 1.29 -17.89
N GLY A 169 13.91 0.59 -19.00
CA GLY A 169 12.89 0.95 -19.98
C GLY A 169 11.45 0.98 -19.43
N ASP A 170 11.13 0.20 -18.40
CA ASP A 170 9.80 0.18 -17.76
C ASP A 170 9.49 1.45 -16.97
N LEU A 171 10.52 2.18 -16.53
CA LEU A 171 10.35 3.49 -15.88
C LEU A 171 9.93 4.59 -16.87
N LYS A 172 9.88 4.30 -18.19
CA LYS A 172 9.33 5.23 -19.19
C LYS A 172 7.80 5.31 -19.15
N LYS A 173 7.13 4.39 -18.43
CA LYS A 173 5.68 4.40 -18.25
C LYS A 173 5.24 5.62 -17.46
N THR A 174 4.06 6.14 -17.79
CA THR A 174 3.44 7.28 -17.10
C THR A 174 2.66 6.87 -15.85
N ALA A 175 2.46 5.56 -15.65
CA ALA A 175 1.88 4.96 -14.45
C ALA A 175 2.98 4.31 -13.58
N PRO A 176 2.84 4.29 -12.23
CA PRO A 176 3.76 3.58 -11.37
C PRO A 176 3.67 2.06 -11.59
N ILE A 177 4.75 1.34 -11.28
CA ILE A 177 4.82 -0.12 -11.40
C ILE A 177 3.82 -0.78 -10.42
N CYS A 178 3.70 -0.26 -9.21
CA CYS A 178 2.69 -0.65 -8.23
C CYS A 178 1.81 0.52 -7.84
N GLN A 179 0.49 0.35 -8.01
CA GLN A 179 -0.52 1.33 -7.58
C GLN A 179 -0.75 1.36 -6.07
N ALA A 180 -0.12 0.48 -5.29
CA ALA A 180 -0.29 0.35 -3.84
C ALA A 180 1.02 0.45 -3.05
N PHE A 181 1.90 1.40 -3.39
CA PHE A 181 3.16 1.72 -2.67
C PHE A 181 4.17 0.56 -2.59
N GLY A 182 4.01 -0.47 -3.44
CA GLY A 182 4.78 -1.71 -3.38
C GLY A 182 4.08 -2.85 -2.64
N LEU A 183 2.98 -2.60 -1.93
CA LEU A 183 2.28 -3.60 -1.10
C LEU A 183 1.73 -4.79 -1.90
N THR A 184 1.45 -4.64 -3.20
CA THR A 184 1.04 -5.76 -4.07
C THR A 184 2.21 -6.51 -4.70
N ARG A 185 3.44 -6.13 -4.39
CA ARG A 185 4.68 -6.74 -4.90
C ARG A 185 5.62 -7.23 -3.79
N GLY A 186 5.42 -6.76 -2.56
CA GLY A 186 6.25 -7.08 -1.41
C GLY A 186 6.24 -5.97 -0.37
N THR A 187 7.39 -5.72 0.23
CA THR A 187 7.56 -4.73 1.30
C THR A 187 7.83 -3.34 0.71
N PRO A 188 7.08 -2.29 1.07
CA PRO A 188 7.41 -0.91 0.70
C PRO A 188 8.77 -0.46 1.24
N VAL A 189 9.49 0.36 0.47
CA VAL A 189 10.84 0.84 0.81
C VAL A 189 10.89 1.61 2.13
N ASP A 190 9.87 2.41 2.45
CA ASP A 190 9.81 3.15 3.71
C ASP A 190 9.76 2.21 4.93
N ARG A 191 9.13 1.03 4.79
CA ARG A 191 9.06 0.03 5.86
C ARG A 191 10.42 -0.58 6.17
N TYR A 192 11.28 -0.74 5.16
CA TYR A 192 12.67 -1.17 5.37
C TYR A 192 13.44 -0.17 6.23
N TYR A 193 13.33 1.13 5.93
CA TYR A 193 14.02 2.16 6.69
C TYR A 193 13.42 2.36 8.09
N LEU A 194 12.10 2.22 8.25
CA LEU A 194 11.47 2.21 9.56
C LEU A 194 12.03 1.06 10.42
N SER A 195 12.12 -0.16 9.87
CA SER A 195 12.70 -1.31 10.58
C SER A 195 14.13 -1.06 11.04
N GLN A 196 14.98 -0.49 10.18
CA GLN A 196 16.37 -0.12 10.51
C GLN A 196 16.40 0.89 11.66
N PHE A 197 15.62 1.96 11.56
CA PHE A 197 15.55 2.98 12.59
C PHE A 197 15.07 2.43 13.93
N ILE A 198 13.99 1.63 13.93
CA ILE A 198 13.49 0.97 15.14
C ILE A 198 14.56 0.10 15.77
N HIS A 199 15.27 -0.71 14.98
CA HIS A 199 16.34 -1.56 15.48
C HIS A 199 17.43 -0.75 16.21
N GLU A 200 17.80 0.41 15.67
CA GLU A 200 18.82 1.30 16.24
C GLU A 200 18.36 1.97 17.54
N VAL A 201 17.08 2.35 17.65
CA VAL A 201 16.57 3.13 18.79
C VAL A 201 15.83 2.30 19.84
N ARG A 202 15.58 1.02 19.60
CA ARG A 202 14.75 0.14 20.45
C ARG A 202 15.14 0.15 21.92
N SER A 203 16.44 0.21 22.23
CA SER A 203 16.96 0.24 23.60
C SER A 203 16.71 1.57 24.33
N GLN A 204 16.39 2.63 23.60
CA GLN A 204 16.12 3.96 24.14
C GLN A 204 14.64 4.20 24.45
N VAL A 205 13.75 3.37 23.89
CA VAL A 205 12.30 3.46 24.09
C VAL A 205 11.95 2.74 25.39
N CYS A 206 11.39 3.46 26.37
CA CYS A 206 11.10 2.91 27.69
C CYS A 206 9.92 3.58 28.40
N GLY A 207 9.49 2.98 29.51
CA GLY A 207 8.49 3.53 30.43
C GLY A 207 7.08 3.51 29.87
N ASN A 208 6.35 4.61 30.03
CA ASN A 208 5.05 4.80 29.43
C ASN A 208 5.20 5.26 27.98
N ILE A 209 4.91 4.36 27.04
CA ILE A 209 4.96 4.61 25.60
C ILE A 209 3.60 5.07 25.12
N LEU A 210 3.59 6.12 24.31
CA LEU A 210 2.44 6.55 23.53
C LEU A 210 2.82 6.53 22.04
N GLU A 211 2.10 5.76 21.24
CA GLU A 211 2.18 5.85 19.78
C GLU A 211 1.03 6.71 19.25
N ILE A 212 1.36 7.72 18.46
CA ILE A 212 0.41 8.59 17.78
C ILE A 212 0.25 8.05 16.35
N GLY A 213 -0.99 7.83 15.89
CA GLY A 213 -1.27 7.29 14.56
C GLY A 213 -1.09 5.78 14.42
N GLY A 214 -0.87 5.08 15.53
CA GLY A 214 -0.54 3.66 15.56
C GLY A 214 -1.73 2.72 15.43
N THR A 215 -1.43 1.44 15.29
CA THR A 215 -2.39 0.33 15.31
C THR A 215 -1.91 -0.76 16.27
N PRO A 216 -2.81 -1.63 16.78
CA PRO A 216 -2.41 -2.69 17.71
C PRO A 216 -1.34 -3.64 17.17
N LYS A 217 -1.24 -3.79 15.84
CA LYS A 217 -0.25 -4.65 15.17
C LYS A 217 1.17 -4.08 15.26
N ASP A 218 1.30 -2.77 15.35
CA ASP A 218 2.59 -2.08 15.36
C ASP A 218 3.38 -2.41 16.62
N LYS A 219 2.68 -2.57 17.75
CA LYS A 219 3.27 -3.02 19.02
C LYS A 219 4.01 -4.36 18.89
N ASP A 220 3.42 -5.32 18.17
CA ASP A 220 4.03 -6.63 17.95
C ASP A 220 5.25 -6.53 17.03
N PHE A 221 5.20 -5.62 16.04
CA PHE A 221 6.28 -5.39 15.09
C PHE A 221 7.50 -4.69 15.71
N TYR A 222 7.31 -3.70 16.58
CA TYR A 222 8.44 -2.99 17.19
C TYR A 222 9.13 -3.79 18.30
N GLU A 223 8.41 -4.73 18.91
CA GLU A 223 8.90 -5.64 19.94
C GLU A 223 9.62 -4.92 21.11
N PHE A 224 9.15 -3.75 21.55
CA PHE A 224 9.75 -3.05 22.70
C PHE A 224 9.70 -3.89 23.99
N SER A 225 10.52 -3.54 24.99
CA SER A 225 10.61 -4.28 26.26
C SER A 225 9.24 -4.49 26.92
N SER A 226 8.97 -5.70 27.39
CA SER A 226 7.73 -6.07 28.10
C SER A 226 7.50 -5.30 29.40
N HIS A 227 8.51 -4.60 29.92
CA HIS A 227 8.39 -3.72 31.09
C HIS A 227 7.78 -2.35 30.77
N CYS A 228 7.53 -2.04 29.50
CA CYS A 228 6.91 -0.78 29.08
C CYS A 228 5.39 -0.89 29.04
N SER A 229 4.69 0.19 29.37
CA SER A 229 3.27 0.32 29.01
C SER A 229 3.18 0.90 27.60
N TYR A 230 2.16 0.51 26.84
CA TYR A 230 1.97 0.93 25.44
C TYR A 230 0.54 1.37 25.24
N ARG A 231 0.35 2.61 24.79
CA ARG A 231 -0.95 3.18 24.46
C ARG A 231 -0.96 3.79 23.08
N ILE A 232 -2.11 3.76 22.42
CA ILE A 232 -2.32 4.31 21.09
C ILE A 232 -3.23 5.53 21.15
N LEU A 233 -2.78 6.63 20.55
CA LEU A 233 -3.59 7.83 20.28
C LEU A 233 -3.90 7.90 18.79
N ASN A 234 -5.18 8.03 18.45
CA ASN A 234 -5.65 8.26 17.08
C ASN A 234 -6.67 9.40 17.03
N LEU A 235 -6.76 10.04 15.85
CA LEU A 235 -7.74 11.10 15.59
C LEU A 235 -9.18 10.58 15.69
N GLU A 236 -9.40 9.35 15.24
CA GLU A 236 -10.69 8.66 15.26
C GLU A 236 -10.68 7.47 16.23
N PRO A 237 -11.82 7.15 16.86
CA PRO A 237 -11.91 5.99 17.72
C PRO A 237 -11.87 4.69 16.89
N GLY A 238 -11.28 3.64 17.43
CA GLY A 238 -11.20 2.35 16.73
C GLY A 238 -10.74 1.20 17.63
N PRO A 239 -10.76 -0.04 17.12
CA PRO A 239 -10.28 -1.20 17.87
C PRO A 239 -8.83 -1.03 18.33
N GLY A 240 -8.61 -1.10 19.65
CA GLY A 240 -7.29 -0.98 20.27
C GLY A 240 -6.72 0.45 20.32
N VAL A 241 -7.53 1.47 20.05
CA VAL A 241 -7.20 2.87 20.34
C VAL A 241 -7.51 3.17 21.81
N ASP A 242 -6.51 3.62 22.57
CA ASP A 242 -6.67 3.97 23.99
C ASP A 242 -7.13 5.41 24.18
N ILE A 243 -6.70 6.32 23.31
CA ILE A 243 -6.98 7.75 23.38
C ILE A 243 -7.47 8.23 21.99
N CYS A 244 -8.66 8.81 21.95
CA CYS A 244 -9.18 9.46 20.76
C CYS A 244 -8.98 10.99 20.90
N GLY A 245 -8.21 11.61 20.01
CA GLY A 245 -7.94 13.04 20.07
C GLY A 245 -7.07 13.57 18.93
N ASP A 246 -7.14 14.88 18.67
CA ASP A 246 -6.30 15.56 17.70
C ASP A 246 -4.94 15.91 18.34
N VAL A 247 -3.84 15.50 17.72
CA VAL A 247 -2.48 15.79 18.19
C VAL A 247 -2.19 17.30 18.26
N HIS A 248 -2.93 18.13 17.52
CA HIS A 248 -2.81 19.59 17.61
C HIS A 248 -3.46 20.18 18.88
N ASP A 249 -4.29 19.42 19.61
CA ASP A 249 -4.92 19.85 20.86
C ASP A 249 -4.06 19.43 22.06
N ALA A 250 -3.41 20.42 22.69
CA ALA A 250 -2.54 20.21 23.84
C ALA A 250 -3.26 19.57 25.05
N SER A 251 -4.59 19.71 25.14
CA SER A 251 -5.38 19.21 26.28
C SER A 251 -5.66 17.71 26.24
N VAL A 252 -5.33 17.03 25.14
CA VAL A 252 -5.51 15.58 24.99
C VAL A 252 -4.73 14.79 26.04
N LEU A 253 -3.61 15.33 26.52
CA LEU A 253 -2.76 14.71 27.53
C LEU A 253 -2.25 15.71 28.55
N ASP A 254 -2.09 15.24 29.78
CA ASP A 254 -1.46 16.03 30.84
C ASP A 254 0.02 16.29 30.52
N PRO A 255 0.55 17.49 30.82
CA PRO A 255 1.97 17.77 30.72
C PRO A 255 2.82 16.81 31.56
N ASN A 256 4.01 16.45 31.07
CA ASN A 256 4.96 15.59 31.77
C ASN A 256 4.39 14.22 32.21
N SER A 257 3.58 13.60 31.37
CA SER A 257 2.90 12.32 31.67
C SER A 257 3.49 11.12 30.94
N ILE A 258 4.23 11.35 29.85
CA ILE A 258 4.73 10.29 28.94
C ILE A 258 6.26 10.17 29.00
N ASP A 259 6.80 8.95 28.98
CA ASP A 259 8.25 8.71 28.97
C ASP A 259 8.78 8.66 27.53
N SER A 260 8.09 7.97 26.63
CA SER A 260 8.44 7.84 25.21
C SER A 260 7.23 8.09 24.31
N ILE A 261 7.37 8.96 23.30
CA ILE A 261 6.36 9.19 22.27
C ILE A 261 6.87 8.71 20.91
N LEU A 262 6.08 7.91 20.22
CA LEU A 262 6.32 7.43 18.86
C LEU A 262 5.36 8.12 17.89
N ILE A 263 5.86 8.60 16.75
CA ILE A 263 5.04 9.26 15.73
C ILE A 263 5.60 8.98 14.32
N PHE A 264 5.25 7.81 13.77
CA PHE A 264 5.78 7.33 12.49
C PHE A 264 4.74 7.46 11.38
N ASN A 265 5.10 8.18 10.30
CA ASN A 265 4.23 8.48 9.16
C ASN A 265 2.90 9.17 9.57
N VAL A 266 3.03 10.26 10.34
CA VAL A 266 1.88 11.05 10.85
C VAL A 266 2.10 12.55 10.70
N LEU A 267 3.32 13.06 10.88
CA LEU A 267 3.58 14.50 10.82
C LEU A 267 3.32 15.09 9.43
N GLU A 268 3.41 14.30 8.37
CA GLU A 268 2.99 14.65 7.00
C GLU A 268 1.49 14.83 6.85
N HIS A 269 0.70 14.19 7.72
CA HIS A 269 -0.75 14.27 7.76
C HIS A 269 -1.26 15.35 8.73
N CYS A 270 -0.38 15.93 9.54
CA CYS A 270 -0.68 17.10 10.36
C CYS A 270 -0.69 18.35 9.48
N TYR A 271 -1.60 19.30 9.67
CA TYR A 271 -1.63 20.58 8.92
C TYR A 271 -0.80 21.69 9.61
N ALA A 272 -0.25 21.40 10.79
CA ALA A 272 0.68 22.26 11.52
C ALA A 272 1.61 21.37 12.39
N PRO A 273 2.65 20.74 11.82
CA PRO A 273 3.43 19.73 12.51
C PRO A 273 4.26 20.35 13.64
N TRP A 274 4.65 21.63 13.54
CA TRP A 274 5.30 22.37 14.61
C TRP A 274 4.45 22.41 15.89
N LYS A 275 3.12 22.58 15.77
CA LYS A 275 2.21 22.53 16.93
C LYS A 275 2.15 21.13 17.53
N ALA A 276 2.05 20.10 16.69
CA ALA A 276 2.07 18.71 17.17
C ALA A 276 3.38 18.41 17.92
N ILE A 277 4.52 18.87 17.41
CA ILE A 277 5.85 18.72 18.03
C ILE A 277 5.94 19.49 19.36
N GLU A 278 5.42 20.71 19.45
CA GLU A 278 5.34 21.49 20.69
C GLU A 278 4.47 20.81 21.76
N ASN A 279 3.34 20.22 21.36
CA ASN A 279 2.47 19.45 22.24
C ASN A 279 3.16 18.17 22.74
N ILE A 280 3.83 17.43 21.84
CA ILE A 280 4.64 16.26 22.19
C ILE A 280 5.70 16.62 23.22
N HIS A 281 6.42 17.73 23.01
CA HIS A 281 7.38 18.24 24.00
C HIS A 281 6.70 18.50 25.36
N THR A 282 5.52 19.12 25.37
CA THR A 282 4.77 19.39 26.59
C THR A 282 4.37 18.12 27.34
N TRP A 283 3.88 17.10 26.64
CA TRP A 283 3.41 15.82 27.21
C TRP A 283 4.55 14.94 27.73
N LEU A 284 5.75 15.03 27.14
CA LEU A 284 6.92 14.29 27.62
C LEU A 284 7.33 14.74 29.02
N LYS A 285 7.69 13.78 29.88
CA LYS A 285 8.39 14.04 31.14
C LYS A 285 9.76 14.67 30.88
N PRO A 286 10.36 15.39 31.85
CA PRO A 286 11.75 15.80 31.75
C PRO A 286 12.68 14.61 31.44
N GLY A 287 13.50 14.71 30.39
CA GLY A 287 14.35 13.62 29.91
C GLY A 287 13.64 12.56 29.06
N GLY A 288 12.32 12.64 28.89
CA GLY A 288 11.54 11.80 27.98
C GLY A 288 11.90 12.07 26.51
N LYS A 289 11.59 11.10 25.63
CA LYS A 289 12.02 11.13 24.23
C LYS A 289 10.87 11.01 23.24
N CYS A 290 10.98 11.75 22.14
CA CYS A 290 10.18 11.59 20.93
C CYS A 290 10.99 10.82 19.89
N PHE A 291 10.33 9.86 19.24
CA PHE A 291 10.84 9.11 18.09
C PHE A 291 9.89 9.32 16.93
N ALA A 292 10.35 9.94 15.86
CA ALA A 292 9.52 10.28 14.71
C ALA A 292 10.10 9.71 13.42
N MET A 293 9.24 9.47 12.43
CA MET A 293 9.61 9.17 11.06
C MET A 293 8.62 9.85 10.14
N VAL A 294 9.13 10.50 9.09
CA VAL A 294 8.32 11.15 8.07
C VAL A 294 8.88 10.82 6.69
N PRO A 295 8.02 10.50 5.70
CA PRO A 295 8.48 10.24 4.35
C PRO A 295 8.85 11.53 3.62
N ASN A 296 9.95 11.49 2.88
CA ASN A 296 10.43 12.56 2.01
C ASN A 296 10.10 12.31 0.55
N ALA A 297 10.36 11.09 0.07
CA ALA A 297 10.13 10.68 -1.32
C ALA A 297 9.10 9.56 -1.37
N ILE A 298 7.83 9.95 -1.31
CA ILE A 298 6.68 9.08 -1.55
C ILE A 298 5.64 9.90 -2.30
N ARG A 299 4.88 9.25 -3.19
CA ARG A 299 3.73 9.88 -3.85
C ARG A 299 2.67 10.30 -2.84
N LEU A 300 1.69 11.09 -3.28
CA LEU A 300 0.56 11.52 -2.46
C LEU A 300 -0.16 10.30 -1.83
N HIS A 301 -0.35 10.31 -0.50
CA HIS A 301 -0.99 9.27 0.28
C HIS A 301 -1.98 9.87 1.30
N ALA A 302 -3.03 10.52 0.80
CA ALA A 302 -4.01 11.25 1.61
C ALA A 302 -4.96 10.32 2.38
N THR A 303 -4.49 9.83 3.53
CA THR A 303 -5.29 9.06 4.50
C THR A 303 -5.03 9.58 5.92
N PRO A 304 -5.70 10.68 6.37
CA PRO A 304 -6.83 11.35 5.71
C PRO A 304 -6.41 12.48 4.75
N MET A 305 -5.41 13.29 5.10
CA MET A 305 -4.86 14.37 4.25
C MET A 305 -3.34 14.27 4.24
N ASP A 306 -2.70 14.76 3.19
CA ASP A 306 -1.25 14.64 3.01
C ASP A 306 -0.67 16.00 2.60
N TYR A 307 -0.10 16.73 3.57
CA TYR A 307 0.15 18.16 3.46
C TYR A 307 1.53 18.51 2.92
N TRP A 308 2.55 17.71 3.26
CA TRP A 308 3.93 18.09 2.98
C TRP A 308 4.92 16.92 3.00
N ARG A 309 6.07 17.18 2.41
CA ARG A 309 7.30 16.39 2.52
C ARG A 309 8.37 17.29 3.16
N PRO A 310 8.41 17.41 4.50
CA PRO A 310 9.39 18.29 5.13
C PRO A 310 10.80 17.75 4.90
N LEU A 311 11.71 18.57 4.38
CA LEU A 311 13.12 18.20 4.21
C LEU A 311 13.89 18.31 5.54
N PRO A 312 15.09 17.73 5.64
CA PRO A 312 15.85 17.67 6.90
C PRO A 312 16.00 19.00 7.66
N ASP A 313 16.23 20.12 6.97
CA ASP A 313 16.37 21.43 7.63
C ASP A 313 15.06 21.93 8.27
N ALA A 314 13.91 21.56 7.69
CA ALA A 314 12.61 21.85 8.30
C ALA A 314 12.48 21.10 9.64
N PHE A 315 12.93 19.85 9.72
CA PHE A 315 12.92 19.10 10.97
C PHE A 315 13.86 19.69 12.02
N LYS A 316 15.07 20.10 11.64
CA LYS A 316 15.99 20.79 12.57
C LYS A 316 15.33 22.02 13.20
N TRP A 317 14.58 22.78 12.40
CA TRP A 317 13.85 23.95 12.87
C TRP A 317 12.67 23.59 13.77
N MET A 318 11.84 22.61 13.37
CA MET A 318 10.64 22.24 14.13
C MET A 318 10.96 21.58 15.48
N PHE A 319 12.06 20.83 15.58
CA PHE A 319 12.46 20.15 16.82
C PHE A 319 13.36 21.01 17.73
N GLN A 320 13.55 22.29 17.44
CA GLN A 320 14.44 23.17 18.21
C GLN A 320 14.05 23.38 19.68
N CYS A 321 12.80 23.08 20.06
CA CYS A 321 12.33 23.17 21.44
C CYS A 321 12.87 22.04 22.35
N PHE A 322 13.38 20.95 21.75
CA PHE A 322 13.99 19.84 22.46
C PHE A 322 15.43 20.19 22.87
N SER A 323 15.88 19.67 24.03
CA SER A 323 17.25 19.92 24.52
C SER A 323 18.31 19.23 23.67
N GLU A 324 17.97 18.08 23.08
CA GLU A 324 18.80 17.34 22.12
C GLU A 324 17.94 16.76 21.01
N TYR A 325 18.47 16.71 19.80
CA TYR A 325 17.86 15.95 18.70
C TYR A 325 18.91 15.40 17.74
N GLN A 326 18.60 14.27 17.11
CA GLN A 326 19.40 13.62 16.08
C GLN A 326 18.51 13.22 14.91
N LEU A 327 18.98 13.49 13.69
CA LEU A 327 18.33 13.07 12.46
C LEU A 327 19.01 11.81 11.90
N PHE A 328 18.20 10.89 11.39
CA PHE A 328 18.61 9.70 10.66
C PHE A 328 17.97 9.81 9.28
N ILE A 329 18.79 9.99 8.24
CA ILE A 329 18.30 10.24 6.89
C ILE A 329 18.60 9.00 6.07
N TYR A 330 17.56 8.45 5.46
CA TYR A 330 17.64 7.26 4.63
C TYR A 330 17.27 7.59 3.19
N GLY A 331 17.90 6.91 2.24
CA GLY A 331 17.57 7.06 0.83
C GLY A 331 18.77 7.30 -0.07
N ASN A 332 18.53 7.05 -1.35
CA ASN A 332 19.43 7.26 -2.48
C ASN A 332 18.56 7.34 -3.76
N PRO A 333 19.13 7.68 -4.93
CA PRO A 333 18.36 7.81 -6.16
C PRO A 333 17.52 6.58 -6.55
N ILE A 334 18.05 5.36 -6.36
CA ILE A 334 17.35 4.12 -6.71
C ILE A 334 16.14 3.93 -5.79
N THR A 335 16.33 4.15 -4.49
CA THR A 335 15.24 3.97 -3.52
C THR A 335 14.19 5.08 -3.61
N VAL A 336 14.56 6.29 -4.06
CA VAL A 336 13.59 7.33 -4.45
C VAL A 336 12.71 6.87 -5.60
N ILE A 337 13.33 6.38 -6.69
CA ILE A 337 12.61 5.86 -7.86
C ILE A 337 11.69 4.71 -7.43
N ALA A 338 12.22 3.79 -6.62
CA ALA A 338 11.47 2.65 -6.09
C ALA A 338 10.25 3.10 -5.28
N SER A 339 10.41 4.04 -4.35
CA SER A 339 9.30 4.56 -3.55
C SER A 339 8.21 5.23 -4.39
N TYR A 340 8.57 5.98 -5.44
CA TYR A 340 7.59 6.62 -6.32
C TYR A 340 6.86 5.63 -7.24
N HIS A 341 7.58 4.62 -7.77
CA HIS A 341 7.00 3.61 -8.64
C HIS A 341 6.39 2.43 -7.88
N GLY A 342 6.56 2.34 -6.57
CA GLY A 342 6.13 1.20 -5.77
C GLY A 342 6.88 -0.09 -6.13
N ILE A 343 8.19 0.01 -6.37
CA ILE A 343 9.07 -1.16 -6.45
C ILE A 343 9.34 -1.65 -5.03
N ALA A 344 9.17 -2.96 -4.80
CA ALA A 344 9.30 -3.53 -3.47
C ALA A 344 10.77 -3.76 -3.08
N VAL A 345 11.03 -3.86 -1.77
CA VAL A 345 12.36 -4.14 -1.18
C VAL A 345 12.97 -5.41 -1.76
N GLU A 346 12.16 -6.43 -2.01
CA GLU A 346 12.56 -7.73 -2.53
C GLU A 346 13.08 -7.67 -3.98
N GLU A 347 12.82 -6.57 -4.69
CA GLU A 347 13.30 -6.32 -6.05
C GLU A 347 14.58 -5.48 -6.09
N LEU A 348 15.06 -5.06 -4.93
CA LEU A 348 16.31 -4.30 -4.77
C LEU A 348 17.34 -5.15 -4.04
N THR A 349 18.62 -4.93 -4.34
CA THR A 349 19.69 -5.56 -3.58
C THR A 349 19.87 -4.89 -2.22
N VAL A 350 20.35 -5.64 -1.23
CA VAL A 350 20.71 -5.09 0.10
C VAL A 350 21.73 -3.96 -0.01
N SER A 351 22.65 -4.02 -0.98
CA SER A 351 23.61 -2.95 -1.22
C SER A 351 22.95 -1.67 -1.73
N GLU A 352 21.92 -1.77 -2.58
CA GLU A 352 21.16 -0.62 -3.07
C GLU A 352 20.30 -0.01 -1.96
N LEU A 353 19.69 -0.84 -1.12
CA LEU A 353 18.89 -0.40 0.04
C LEU A 353 19.74 0.31 1.09
N ASN A 354 20.93 -0.23 1.40
CA ASN A 354 21.83 0.34 2.43
C ASN A 354 22.68 1.51 1.92
N ALA A 355 22.72 1.74 0.61
CA ALA A 355 23.42 2.91 0.07
C ALA A 355 22.71 4.20 0.51
N PHE A 356 23.50 5.20 0.86
CA PHE A 356 22.99 6.52 1.26
C PHE A 356 23.53 7.60 0.32
N HIS A 357 22.64 8.51 -0.09
CA HIS A 357 23.03 9.75 -0.76
C HIS A 357 22.30 10.94 -0.11
N PRO A 358 23.02 11.97 0.37
CA PRO A 358 22.43 13.06 1.17
C PRO A 358 21.35 13.86 0.45
N ASP A 359 21.46 13.98 -0.88
CA ASP A 359 20.52 14.78 -1.69
C ASP A 359 19.22 14.06 -2.07
N TYR A 360 19.08 12.77 -1.74
CA TYR A 360 17.93 11.93 -2.15
C TYR A 360 17.27 11.24 -0.94
N PRO A 361 16.78 12.01 0.05
CA PRO A 361 16.10 11.41 1.19
C PRO A 361 14.80 10.75 0.76
N VAL A 362 14.60 9.51 1.17
CA VAL A 362 13.34 8.77 1.09
C VAL A 362 12.56 8.91 2.40
N ALA A 363 13.24 8.85 3.53
CA ALA A 363 12.66 9.01 4.86
C ALA A 363 13.63 9.73 5.79
N THR A 364 13.08 10.55 6.68
CA THR A 364 13.82 11.18 7.77
C THR A 364 13.23 10.71 9.09
N CYS A 365 14.06 10.07 9.91
CA CYS A 365 13.72 9.71 11.27
C CYS A 365 14.41 10.65 12.26
N ILE A 366 13.79 10.85 13.42
CA ILE A 366 14.23 11.81 14.44
C ILE A 366 14.17 11.13 15.80
N VAL A 367 15.21 11.31 16.60
CA VAL A 367 15.17 11.11 18.05
C VAL A 367 15.36 12.46 18.71
N ALA A 368 14.46 12.86 19.59
CA ALA A 368 14.53 14.15 20.30
C ALA A 368 14.25 13.98 21.79
N ARG A 369 15.05 14.61 22.66
CA ARG A 369 14.92 14.53 24.12
C ARG A 369 14.43 15.84 24.70
N LYS A 370 13.42 15.79 25.58
CA LYS A 370 12.94 16.95 26.33
C LYS A 370 14.01 17.40 27.31
#